data_AF-A0A7S4IDF4-F1
#
_entry.id   AF-A0A7S4IDF4-F1
#
_cell.length_a   1.000
_cell.length_b   1.000
_cell.length_c   1.000
_cell.angle_alpha   90.00
_cell.angle_beta   90.00
_cell.angle_gamma   90.00
#
_symmetry.space_group_name_H-M   'P 1'
#
loop_
_entity.id
_entity.type
_entity.pdbx_description
1 polymer ?
#
loop_
_entity_poly.entity_id
_entity_poly.type
_entity_poly.pdbx_seq_one_letter_code
_entity_poly.pdbx_strand_id
1 'polypeptide(L)'
;FVSHMKPTRLLICLLFCLLVSSYVAASHKYLPLPPLFARNIHSFAKEPSGLTYCASTDRIYLNCDKGSCHYIYELDTDGRAIQTLEFDESHHDIEAIACNDKEGYLYIAEEGKRKVQAFYLEDYSVKHGQKVLKEAYSFHVVTGDSTSSRSGLEGMTVNTKTGDIYVANEKAPAMVVRCHENGEEYEAAVIDYARDISGLAYDDKLDLLWVLSDQNEQVFLTDLTGTIVYDYWDLPVTNPEGIAINNNVDPPMLYIATDPSAPSGPQYVPLILGFNKPENGTGYNGWDHKHLPKYVTDPPPCHGCHDVFKEAYENGFEKAYYWESHFPEAESTNVGEILVLVLVPIGSSCLLLIFLVICVTFAVKLRKRRRKGLPVAQEDPDMENELTFMGEENPESLLDEDDL
;
A
#
# COMPACT_ATOMS: atom_id res chain seq x y z
N PHE A 1 -8.71 -42.55 4.17
CA PHE A 1 -8.44 -41.92 2.86
C PHE A 1 -6.95 -41.87 2.54
N VAL A 2 -6.10 -41.42 3.47
CA VAL A 2 -4.63 -41.36 3.29
C VAL A 2 -3.97 -42.75 3.11
N SER A 3 -4.53 -43.81 3.72
CA SER A 3 -3.96 -45.17 3.68
C SER A 3 -4.11 -45.93 2.35
N HIS A 4 -4.81 -45.37 1.34
CA HIS A 4 -5.03 -46.01 0.05
C HIS A 4 -4.62 -45.18 -1.17
N MET A 5 -4.06 -43.98 -0.97
CA MET A 5 -3.48 -43.21 -2.07
C MET A 5 -2.13 -43.79 -2.45
N LYS A 6 -1.96 -44.11 -3.73
CA LYS A 6 -0.63 -44.45 -4.26
C LYS A 6 0.30 -43.25 -4.04
N PRO A 7 1.57 -43.46 -3.63
CA PRO A 7 2.51 -42.38 -3.30
C PRO A 7 2.61 -41.31 -4.39
N THR A 8 2.50 -41.71 -5.66
CA THR A 8 2.52 -40.82 -6.83
C THR A 8 1.36 -39.81 -6.87
N ARG A 9 0.16 -40.17 -6.37
CA ARG A 9 -0.98 -39.24 -6.34
C ARG A 9 -0.85 -38.21 -5.22
N LEU A 10 -0.29 -38.62 -4.08
CA LEU A 10 0.00 -37.71 -2.97
C LEU A 10 1.05 -36.66 -3.38
N LEU A 11 2.09 -37.10 -4.09
CA LEU A 11 3.13 -36.21 -4.61
C LEU A 11 2.58 -35.17 -5.60
N ILE A 12 1.72 -35.58 -6.53
CA ILE A 12 1.11 -34.66 -7.51
C ILE A 12 0.21 -33.62 -6.81
N CYS A 13 -0.60 -34.02 -5.83
CA CYS A 13 -1.42 -33.08 -5.07
C CYS A 13 -0.56 -32.09 -4.27
N LEU A 14 0.53 -32.56 -3.64
CA LEU A 14 1.47 -31.68 -2.93
C LEU A 14 2.15 -30.69 -3.87
N LEU A 15 2.64 -31.15 -5.03
CA LEU A 15 3.25 -30.27 -6.05
C LEU A 15 2.26 -29.24 -6.59
N PHE A 16 0.99 -29.62 -6.81
CA PHE A 16 -0.04 -28.69 -7.24
C PHE A 16 -0.36 -27.66 -6.15
N CYS A 17 -0.47 -28.07 -4.88
CA CYS A 17 -0.69 -27.12 -3.77
C CYS A 17 0.49 -26.15 -3.62
N LEU A 18 1.73 -26.65 -3.77
CA LEU A 18 2.93 -25.80 -3.77
C LEU A 18 2.94 -24.83 -4.95
N LEU A 19 2.56 -25.27 -6.15
CA LEU A 19 2.46 -24.40 -7.34
C LEU A 19 1.38 -23.32 -7.17
N VAL A 20 0.17 -23.69 -6.71
CA VAL A 20 -0.91 -22.73 -6.47
C VAL A 20 -0.53 -21.74 -5.36
N SER A 21 0.05 -22.22 -4.26
CA SER A 21 0.54 -21.35 -3.19
C SER A 21 1.63 -20.40 -3.68
N SER A 22 2.57 -20.87 -4.52
CA SER A 22 3.60 -20.01 -5.11
C SER A 22 3.02 -18.99 -6.09
N TYR A 23 1.97 -19.34 -6.83
CA TYR A 23 1.32 -18.45 -7.79
C TYR A 23 0.51 -17.36 -7.08
N VAL A 24 -0.26 -17.71 -6.05
CA VAL A 24 -1.00 -16.74 -5.21
C VAL A 24 -0.02 -15.81 -4.48
N ALA A 25 1.06 -16.35 -3.90
CA ALA A 25 2.09 -15.53 -3.28
C ALA A 25 2.79 -14.58 -4.28
N ALA A 26 2.89 -14.97 -5.55
CA ALA A 26 3.44 -14.11 -6.59
C ALA A 26 2.44 -13.03 -7.06
N SER A 27 1.13 -13.30 -7.10
CA SER A 27 0.14 -12.31 -7.56
C SER A 27 -0.10 -11.17 -6.58
N HIS A 28 0.11 -11.39 -5.27
CA HIS A 28 -0.03 -10.33 -4.25
C HIS A 28 1.15 -9.34 -4.21
N LYS A 29 2.30 -9.65 -4.84
CA LYS A 29 3.49 -8.79 -4.83
C LYS A 29 3.36 -7.48 -5.62
N TYR A 30 2.24 -7.25 -6.29
CA TYR A 30 2.08 -6.17 -7.27
C TYR A 30 0.93 -5.21 -6.95
N LEU A 31 0.42 -5.24 -5.71
CA LEU A 31 -0.59 -4.28 -5.29
C LEU A 31 0.09 -3.08 -4.60
N PRO A 32 -0.36 -1.84 -4.89
CA PRO A 32 0.05 -0.67 -4.12
C PRO A 32 -0.22 -0.86 -2.63
N LEU A 33 0.52 -0.13 -1.79
CA LEU A 33 0.32 -0.18 -0.33
C LEU A 33 -1.13 0.20 0.01
N PRO A 34 -1.90 -0.67 0.69
CA PRO A 34 -3.26 -0.33 1.07
C PRO A 34 -3.22 0.67 2.24
N PRO A 35 -3.85 1.85 2.13
CA PRO A 35 -3.93 2.78 3.24
C PRO A 35 -4.83 2.18 4.31
N LEU A 36 -4.45 2.21 5.58
CA LEU A 36 -5.36 1.88 6.67
C LEU A 36 -6.42 2.95 6.82
N PHE A 37 -5.99 4.21 6.72
CA PHE A 37 -6.89 5.34 6.71
C PHE A 37 -6.47 6.46 5.78
N ALA A 38 -7.44 7.30 5.43
CA ALA A 38 -7.24 8.57 4.76
C ALA A 38 -8.06 9.67 5.46
N ARG A 39 -7.43 10.82 5.70
CA ARG A 39 -8.09 12.00 6.27
C ARG A 39 -7.90 13.20 5.36
N ASN A 40 -9.01 13.84 5.02
CA ASN A 40 -9.00 15.12 4.33
C ASN A 40 -8.58 16.25 5.27
N ILE A 41 -7.54 16.97 4.89
CA ILE A 41 -6.93 18.05 5.70
C ILE A 41 -7.10 19.44 5.07
N HIS A 42 -7.89 19.54 4.00
CA HIS A 42 -8.07 20.77 3.22
C HIS A 42 -8.54 21.97 4.03
N SER A 43 -9.27 21.73 5.12
CA SER A 43 -9.78 22.79 6.00
C SER A 43 -8.69 23.59 6.70
N PHE A 44 -7.49 23.02 6.87
CA PHE A 44 -6.36 23.69 7.52
C PHE A 44 -5.07 23.69 6.69
N ALA A 45 -4.81 22.65 5.89
CA ALA A 45 -3.61 22.54 5.04
C ALA A 45 -4.01 22.29 3.59
N LYS A 46 -3.79 23.29 2.72
CA LYS A 46 -4.27 23.28 1.32
C LYS A 46 -3.30 22.63 0.35
N GLU A 47 -2.01 22.83 0.56
CA GLU A 47 -0.90 22.30 -0.24
C GLU A 47 0.13 21.75 0.77
N PRO A 48 -0.16 20.58 1.39
CA PRO A 48 0.76 19.94 2.32
C PRO A 48 2.06 19.59 1.59
N SER A 49 3.20 19.84 2.22
CA SER A 49 4.51 19.50 1.67
C SER A 49 5.20 18.50 2.62
N GLY A 50 6.08 18.96 3.50
CA GLY A 50 6.76 18.11 4.48
C GLY A 50 5.87 17.56 5.61
N LEU A 51 6.24 16.35 6.07
CA LEU A 51 5.59 15.63 7.17
C LEU A 51 6.67 14.99 8.06
N THR A 52 6.51 15.01 9.38
CA THR A 52 7.40 14.31 10.31
C THR A 52 6.65 13.80 11.54
N TYR A 53 7.20 12.80 12.22
CA TYR A 53 6.67 12.29 13.49
C TYR A 53 7.70 12.48 14.60
N CYS A 54 7.25 13.06 15.72
CA CYS A 54 8.04 13.22 16.93
C CYS A 54 7.62 12.15 17.96
N ALA A 55 8.52 11.22 18.26
CA ALA A 55 8.30 10.14 19.23
C ALA A 55 8.15 10.65 20.66
N SER A 56 8.78 11.78 21.02
CA SER A 56 8.72 12.34 22.37
C SER A 56 7.35 12.90 22.74
N THR A 57 6.61 13.39 21.74
CA THR A 57 5.29 14.00 21.92
C THR A 57 4.14 13.11 21.44
N ASP A 58 4.44 12.04 20.68
CA ASP A 58 3.45 11.21 19.97
C ASP A 58 2.56 12.08 19.06
N ARG A 59 3.22 12.86 18.20
CA ARG A 59 2.61 13.86 17.32
C ARG A 59 3.20 13.82 15.93
N ILE A 60 2.34 14.14 14.97
CA ILE A 60 2.74 14.40 13.59
C ILE A 60 2.81 15.92 13.42
N TYR A 61 3.84 16.39 12.71
CA TYR A 61 3.99 17.78 12.33
C TYR A 61 4.01 17.89 10.80
N LEU A 62 3.29 18.87 10.28
CA LEU A 62 3.07 19.10 8.85
C LEU A 62 3.31 20.58 8.52
N ASN A 63 3.96 20.88 7.40
CA ASN A 63 4.01 22.22 6.81
C ASN A 63 3.20 22.29 5.50
N CYS A 64 3.01 23.50 4.98
CA CYS A 64 2.48 23.74 3.64
C CYS A 64 3.26 24.82 2.91
N ASP A 65 3.27 24.77 1.58
CA ASP A 65 4.02 25.63 0.67
C ASP A 65 3.17 26.77 0.06
N LYS A 66 1.83 26.66 0.10
CA LYS A 66 0.91 27.69 -0.44
C LYS A 66 1.09 29.08 0.16
N GLY A 67 1.78 29.98 -0.54
CA GLY A 67 1.63 31.45 -0.66
C GLY A 67 1.41 32.35 0.59
N SER A 68 1.38 31.78 1.80
CA SER A 68 1.05 32.40 3.10
C SER A 68 1.03 31.37 4.26
N CYS A 69 1.50 30.14 4.04
CA CYS A 69 1.61 29.12 5.08
C CYS A 69 2.78 29.43 6.02
N HIS A 70 2.54 30.25 7.04
CA HIS A 70 3.53 30.59 8.07
C HIS A 70 3.38 29.71 9.32
N TYR A 71 3.06 28.45 9.10
CA TYR A 71 2.55 27.56 10.12
C TYR A 71 3.15 26.17 10.03
N ILE A 72 3.43 25.59 11.20
CA ILE A 72 3.53 24.14 11.39
C ILE A 72 2.22 23.68 12.03
N TYR A 73 1.55 22.69 11.45
CA TYR A 73 0.39 22.06 12.05
C TYR A 73 0.83 20.90 12.93
N GLU A 74 0.45 20.92 14.21
CA GLU A 74 0.60 19.75 15.09
C GLU A 74 -0.68 18.92 15.01
N LEU A 75 -0.52 17.63 14.74
CA LEU A 75 -1.61 16.68 14.53
C LEU A 75 -1.48 15.50 15.50
N ASP A 76 -2.62 14.86 15.81
CA ASP A 76 -2.62 13.52 16.38
C ASP A 76 -2.23 12.46 15.32
N THR A 77 -2.02 11.21 15.74
CA THR A 77 -1.66 10.10 14.84
C THR A 77 -2.79 9.66 13.91
N ASP A 78 -4.01 10.14 14.12
CA ASP A 78 -5.12 9.94 13.19
C ASP A 78 -5.19 11.08 12.15
N GLY A 79 -4.29 12.08 12.22
CA GLY A 79 -4.22 13.25 11.34
C GLY A 79 -5.13 14.43 11.74
N ARG A 80 -5.72 14.44 12.94
CA ARG A 80 -6.54 15.58 13.41
C ARG A 80 -5.66 16.72 13.88
N ALA A 81 -5.94 17.93 13.42
CA ALA A 81 -5.27 19.13 13.89
C ALA A 81 -5.53 19.36 15.39
N ILE A 82 -4.44 19.53 16.14
CA ILE A 82 -4.45 19.86 17.57
C ILE A 82 -4.25 21.36 17.73
N GLN A 83 -3.25 21.91 17.05
CA GLN A 83 -2.93 23.33 17.07
C GLN A 83 -2.10 23.73 15.85
N THR A 84 -2.07 25.03 15.62
CA THR A 84 -1.21 25.66 14.62
C THR A 84 -0.10 26.40 15.35
N LEU A 85 1.13 26.18 14.92
CA LEU A 85 2.33 26.82 15.44
C LEU A 85 2.82 27.84 14.42
N GLU A 86 2.68 29.12 14.75
CA GLU A 86 3.07 30.20 13.85
C GLU A 86 4.58 30.49 13.96
N PHE A 87 5.20 30.80 12.83
CA PHE A 87 6.54 31.37 12.75
C PHE A 87 6.50 32.68 11.95
N ASP A 88 7.61 33.43 11.94
CA ASP A 88 7.67 34.75 11.33
C ASP A 88 7.32 34.73 9.83
N GLU A 89 6.59 35.74 9.36
CA GLU A 89 6.13 35.82 7.96
C GLU A 89 7.30 35.92 6.96
N SER A 90 8.53 36.21 7.40
CA SER A 90 9.71 36.22 6.52
C SER A 90 10.14 34.83 6.03
N HIS A 91 9.62 33.75 6.63
CA HIS A 91 9.77 32.39 6.14
C HIS A 91 8.75 32.10 5.04
N HIS A 92 9.23 31.64 3.90
CA HIS A 92 8.43 31.34 2.71
C HIS A 92 8.97 30.09 2.03
N ASP A 93 8.16 29.47 1.16
CA ASP A 93 8.63 28.35 0.34
C ASP A 93 9.08 27.18 1.24
N ILE A 94 8.25 26.88 2.24
CA ILE A 94 8.57 25.87 3.26
C ILE A 94 8.18 24.52 2.71
N GLU A 95 9.19 23.72 2.40
CA GLU A 95 8.99 22.43 1.76
C GLU A 95 9.19 21.26 2.73
N ALA A 96 10.23 21.29 3.56
CA ALA A 96 10.49 20.17 4.46
C ALA A 96 10.30 20.52 5.94
N ILE A 97 9.94 19.52 6.74
CA ILE A 97 9.94 19.56 8.20
C ILE A 97 10.59 18.30 8.77
N ALA A 98 11.35 18.44 9.85
CA ALA A 98 11.96 17.31 10.54
C ALA A 98 11.98 17.49 12.05
N CYS A 99 11.88 16.38 12.78
CA CYS A 99 11.90 16.37 14.23
C CYS A 99 13.20 15.76 14.78
N ASN A 100 13.87 16.47 15.68
CA ASN A 100 14.91 15.92 16.54
C ASN A 100 14.39 15.84 17.98
N ASP A 101 13.75 14.72 18.30
CA ASP A 101 13.19 14.47 19.64
C ASP A 101 14.22 14.56 20.77
N LYS A 102 15.48 14.20 20.47
CA LYS A 102 16.52 14.10 21.50
C LYS A 102 16.94 15.49 22.01
N GLU A 103 17.06 16.44 21.08
CA GLU A 103 17.50 17.80 21.38
C GLU A 103 16.32 18.80 21.44
N GLY A 104 15.11 18.36 21.10
CA GLY A 104 13.88 19.13 21.22
C GLY A 104 13.67 20.15 20.11
N TYR A 105 14.21 19.90 18.91
CA TYR A 105 14.07 20.79 17.77
C TYR A 105 13.05 20.30 16.75
N LEU A 106 12.33 21.26 16.17
CA LEU A 106 11.73 21.13 14.85
C LEU A 106 12.57 21.93 13.85
N TYR A 107 12.85 21.35 12.71
CA TYR A 107 13.52 22.01 11.60
C TYR A 107 12.52 22.23 10.47
N ILE A 108 12.65 23.35 9.77
CA ILE A 108 12.00 23.57 8.47
C ILE A 108 13.04 23.87 7.40
N ALA A 109 12.77 23.51 6.15
CA ALA A 109 13.61 23.87 5.00
C ALA A 109 12.88 24.87 4.08
N GLU A 110 13.54 25.98 3.77
CA GLU A 110 13.10 26.99 2.81
C GLU A 110 13.74 26.69 1.44
N GLU A 111 12.96 26.28 0.43
CA GLU A 111 13.44 25.83 -0.88
C GLU A 111 14.23 26.93 -1.59
N GLY A 112 13.58 28.05 -1.88
CA GLY A 112 14.20 29.15 -2.63
C GLY A 112 15.40 29.82 -1.94
N LYS A 113 15.50 29.73 -0.60
CA LYS A 113 16.64 30.28 0.17
C LYS A 113 17.74 29.24 0.46
N ARG A 114 17.47 27.96 0.17
CA ARG A 114 18.31 26.82 0.56
C ARG A 114 18.77 26.93 2.01
N LYS A 115 17.82 27.19 2.91
CA LYS A 115 18.10 27.45 4.32
C LYS A 115 17.27 26.53 5.19
N VAL A 116 17.92 25.89 6.15
CA VAL A 116 17.25 25.15 7.22
C VAL A 116 17.18 26.06 8.44
N GLN A 117 16.00 26.16 9.04
CA GLN A 117 15.75 26.90 10.27
C GLN A 117 15.36 25.93 11.39
N ALA A 118 16.05 26.00 12.52
CA ALA A 118 15.74 25.24 13.72
C ALA A 118 14.88 26.07 14.69
N PHE A 119 13.91 25.41 15.32
CA PHE A 119 13.03 25.96 16.35
C PHE A 119 12.98 25.03 17.56
N TYR A 120 12.93 25.61 18.76
CA TYR A 120 12.48 24.89 19.96
C TYR A 120 10.96 24.99 20.10
N LEU A 121 10.37 23.91 20.60
CA LEU A 121 9.00 23.94 21.14
C LEU A 121 9.08 24.39 22.61
N GLU A 122 8.62 25.60 22.89
CA GLU A 122 8.49 26.06 24.28
C GLU A 122 7.05 25.83 24.77
N ASP A 123 6.94 25.07 25.86
CA ASP A 123 5.69 24.92 26.61
C ASP A 123 5.39 26.23 27.36
N TYR A 124 4.57 27.11 26.78
CA TYR A 124 4.14 28.30 27.49
C TYR A 124 3.09 27.92 28.56
N SER A 125 3.37 28.23 29.83
CA SER A 125 2.60 27.69 30.97
C SER A 125 1.30 28.43 31.34
N VAL A 126 0.38 27.62 31.90
CA VAL A 126 -0.75 27.83 32.84
C VAL A 126 -2.04 28.55 32.43
N LYS A 127 -2.15 29.30 31.33
CA LYS A 127 -3.48 29.88 30.98
C LYS A 127 -4.23 29.16 29.86
N HIS A 128 -3.58 28.75 28.77
CA HIS A 128 -4.28 28.15 27.61
C HIS A 128 -3.62 26.89 27.00
N GLY A 129 -2.46 26.43 27.49
CA GLY A 129 -1.88 25.13 27.10
C GLY A 129 -1.39 25.01 25.65
N GLN A 130 -1.15 26.13 24.96
CA GLN A 130 -0.70 26.17 23.57
C GLN A 130 0.83 26.25 23.49
N LYS A 131 1.46 25.49 22.58
CA LYS A 131 2.92 25.55 22.35
C LYS A 131 3.26 26.72 21.43
N VAL A 132 4.50 27.20 21.51
CA VAL A 132 5.03 28.23 20.60
C VAL A 132 6.40 27.83 20.06
N LEU A 133 6.68 28.26 18.83
CA LEU A 133 7.99 28.10 18.20
C LEU A 133 8.91 29.23 18.63
N LYS A 134 10.15 28.89 18.98
CA LYS A 134 11.24 29.85 19.17
C LYS A 134 12.40 29.52 18.25
N GLU A 135 12.73 30.45 17.37
CA GLU A 135 13.92 30.32 16.51
C GLU A 135 15.17 30.11 17.35
N ALA A 136 15.97 29.11 16.95
CA ALA A 136 17.23 28.77 17.60
C ALA A 136 18.41 29.22 16.74
N TYR A 137 18.57 28.60 15.57
CA TYR A 137 19.66 28.89 14.63
C TYR A 137 19.24 28.46 13.22
N SER A 138 20.01 28.90 12.22
CA SER A 138 19.81 28.53 10.83
C SER A 138 21.13 28.28 10.11
N PHE A 139 21.09 27.46 9.08
CA PHE A 139 22.22 27.22 8.20
C PHE A 139 21.76 27.08 6.75
N HIS A 140 22.69 27.28 5.82
CA HIS A 140 22.43 27.06 4.39
C HIS A 140 22.89 25.67 3.99
N VAL A 141 22.20 25.09 3.01
CA VAL A 141 22.54 23.79 2.42
C VAL A 141 22.92 24.01 0.96
N VAL A 142 24.04 23.42 0.55
CA VAL A 142 24.58 23.50 -0.82
C VAL A 142 24.14 22.26 -1.59
N THR A 143 23.23 22.45 -2.55
CA THR A 143 22.68 21.35 -3.36
C THR A 143 23.21 21.30 -4.79
N GLY A 144 24.45 21.76 -4.98
CA GLY A 144 25.07 21.89 -6.30
C GLY A 144 24.47 23.03 -7.15
N ASP A 145 24.99 23.18 -8.38
CA ASP A 145 24.53 24.20 -9.33
C ASP A 145 23.20 23.76 -9.97
N SER A 146 22.10 23.82 -9.23
CA SER A 146 20.77 23.65 -9.82
C SER A 146 20.54 24.76 -10.84
N THR A 147 20.40 24.36 -12.11
CA THR A 147 20.16 25.27 -13.24
C THR A 147 18.69 25.67 -13.36
N SER A 148 17.80 25.09 -12.55
CA SER A 148 16.37 25.39 -12.53
C SER A 148 15.98 26.09 -11.23
N SER A 149 15.41 27.29 -11.33
CA SER A 149 14.83 28.02 -10.20
C SER A 149 13.52 27.43 -9.66
N ARG A 150 13.27 26.13 -9.89
CA ARG A 150 12.04 25.38 -9.54
C ARG A 150 12.40 24.02 -8.94
N SER A 151 13.56 23.99 -8.31
CA SER A 151 14.05 22.82 -7.61
C SER A 151 15.09 23.27 -6.60
N GLY A 152 14.81 22.97 -5.36
CA GLY A 152 15.66 23.23 -4.23
C GLY A 152 15.46 22.19 -3.14
N LEU A 153 15.50 22.67 -1.90
CA LEU A 153 15.40 21.79 -0.74
C LEU A 153 14.00 21.20 -0.64
N GLU A 154 13.97 19.88 -0.56
CA GLU A 154 12.80 19.08 -0.30
C GLU A 154 13.12 18.10 0.82
N GLY A 155 12.11 17.34 1.27
CA GLY A 155 12.24 16.15 2.11
C GLY A 155 13.39 16.17 3.14
N MET A 156 13.08 16.29 4.42
CA MET A 156 14.09 16.39 5.48
C MET A 156 13.81 15.42 6.60
N THR A 157 14.86 14.84 7.17
CA THR A 157 14.75 14.00 8.36
C THR A 157 15.97 14.11 9.25
N VAL A 158 15.88 13.60 10.47
CA VAL A 158 16.99 13.56 11.43
C VAL A 158 17.28 12.11 11.79
N ASN A 159 18.54 11.71 11.71
CA ASN A 159 18.99 10.49 12.34
C ASN A 159 19.02 10.70 13.85
N THR A 160 17.97 10.24 14.54
CA THR A 160 17.80 10.46 15.99
C THR A 160 18.87 9.78 16.85
N LYS A 161 19.68 8.87 16.28
CA LYS A 161 20.82 8.26 16.99
C LYS A 161 22.04 9.17 17.01
N THR A 162 22.32 9.88 15.91
CA THR A 162 23.52 10.72 15.75
C THR A 162 23.26 12.21 15.87
N GLY A 163 22.04 12.66 15.58
CA GLY A 163 21.67 14.07 15.42
C GLY A 163 21.97 14.62 14.02
N ASP A 164 22.46 13.80 13.08
CA ASP A 164 22.72 14.25 11.72
C ASP A 164 21.41 14.53 10.99
N ILE A 165 21.41 15.60 10.20
CA ILE A 165 20.28 16.08 9.42
C ILE A 165 20.47 15.65 7.97
N TYR A 166 19.42 15.09 7.39
CA TYR A 166 19.36 14.65 6.01
C TYR A 166 18.39 15.57 5.29
N VAL A 167 18.85 16.22 4.23
CA VAL A 167 18.05 17.16 3.45
C VAL A 167 18.11 16.73 2.00
N ALA A 168 16.97 16.60 1.34
CA ALA A 168 16.93 16.30 -0.07
C ALA A 168 17.03 17.59 -0.90
N ASN A 169 17.60 17.46 -2.09
CA ASN A 169 17.30 18.35 -3.20
C ASN A 169 16.38 17.59 -4.15
N GLU A 170 15.24 18.18 -4.50
CA GLU A 170 14.18 17.51 -5.26
C GLU A 170 14.71 16.88 -6.56
N LYS A 171 15.29 17.71 -7.43
CA LYS A 171 15.62 17.39 -8.81
C LYS A 171 16.75 18.26 -9.36
N ALA A 172 17.28 17.86 -10.51
CA ALA A 172 18.35 18.57 -11.22
C ALA A 172 19.57 19.02 -10.37
N PRO A 173 20.19 18.11 -9.58
CA PRO A 173 19.91 16.67 -9.49
C PRO A 173 19.09 16.28 -8.25
N ALA A 174 18.39 15.13 -8.31
CA ALA A 174 17.83 14.50 -7.11
C ALA A 174 18.99 14.01 -6.24
N MET A 175 19.11 14.51 -5.01
CA MET A 175 20.22 14.15 -4.12
C MET A 175 19.84 14.22 -2.65
N VAL A 176 20.56 13.49 -1.81
CA VAL A 176 20.51 13.58 -0.35
C VAL A 176 21.80 14.22 0.15
N VAL A 177 21.69 15.29 0.92
CA VAL A 177 22.80 15.97 1.60
C VAL A 177 22.72 15.64 3.09
N ARG A 178 23.87 15.29 3.68
CA ARG A 178 24.01 15.00 5.11
C ARG A 178 24.81 16.10 5.77
N CYS A 179 24.19 16.66 6.79
CA CYS A 179 24.76 17.73 7.60
C CYS A 179 24.86 17.26 9.04
N HIS A 180 25.90 17.70 9.74
CA HIS A 180 25.86 17.72 11.20
C HIS A 180 24.78 18.70 11.67
N GLU A 181 24.38 18.60 12.95
CA GLU A 181 23.34 19.45 13.54
C GLU A 181 23.63 20.96 13.42
N ASN A 182 24.91 21.35 13.33
CA ASN A 182 25.37 22.72 13.13
C ASN A 182 25.28 23.20 11.66
N GLY A 183 24.84 22.35 10.73
CA GLY A 183 24.76 22.63 9.30
C GLY A 183 26.04 22.34 8.51
N GLU A 184 27.09 21.80 9.13
CA GLU A 184 28.30 21.40 8.42
C GLU A 184 28.01 20.17 7.55
N GLU A 185 28.01 20.37 6.24
CA GLU A 185 27.89 19.32 5.24
C GLU A 185 29.15 18.47 5.19
N TYR A 186 28.98 17.14 5.21
CA TYR A 186 30.10 16.21 5.12
C TYR A 186 29.90 15.09 4.08
N GLU A 187 28.69 14.92 3.56
CA GLU A 187 28.38 13.93 2.54
C GLU A 187 27.20 14.39 1.69
N ALA A 188 27.26 14.17 0.38
CA ALA A 188 26.16 14.41 -0.54
C ALA A 188 26.18 13.31 -1.61
N ALA A 189 25.01 12.77 -1.93
CA ALA A 189 24.87 11.67 -2.88
C ALA A 189 23.71 11.93 -3.84
N VAL A 190 24.00 11.88 -5.14
CA VAL A 190 22.98 11.91 -6.20
C VAL A 190 22.33 10.53 -6.27
N ILE A 191 21.01 10.49 -6.35
CA ILE A 191 20.24 9.27 -6.55
C ILE A 191 19.81 9.14 -8.01
N ASP A 192 19.62 7.91 -8.49
CA ASP A 192 19.27 7.62 -9.88
C ASP A 192 18.03 6.72 -10.03
N TYR A 193 17.43 6.26 -8.92
CA TYR A 193 16.28 5.37 -8.94
C TYR A 193 14.91 6.09 -8.95
N ALA A 194 14.87 7.33 -8.46
CA ALA A 194 13.69 8.17 -8.45
C ALA A 194 13.89 9.39 -9.35
N ARG A 195 12.79 9.93 -9.88
CA ARG A 195 12.83 11.14 -10.73
C ARG A 195 12.98 12.42 -9.91
N ASP A 196 12.55 12.36 -8.66
CA ASP A 196 12.54 13.43 -7.69
C ASP A 196 12.68 12.82 -6.27
N ILE A 197 12.80 13.69 -5.27
CA ILE A 197 12.61 13.34 -3.86
C ILE A 197 11.64 14.38 -3.28
N SER A 198 10.49 13.93 -2.82
CA SER A 198 9.45 14.76 -2.17
C SER A 198 9.40 14.57 -0.65
N GLY A 199 10.13 13.57 -0.11
CA GLY A 199 10.10 13.29 1.32
C GLY A 199 11.21 12.37 1.79
N LEU A 200 11.67 12.58 3.03
CA LEU A 200 12.61 11.69 3.72
C LEU A 200 12.10 11.35 5.12
N ALA A 201 12.25 10.09 5.53
CA ALA A 201 12.03 9.67 6.91
C ALA A 201 13.09 8.67 7.36
N TYR A 202 13.78 8.97 8.45
CA TYR A 202 14.73 8.05 9.08
C TYR A 202 13.99 7.03 9.94
N ASP A 203 14.36 5.76 9.78
CA ASP A 203 13.82 4.65 10.56
C ASP A 203 14.82 4.21 11.63
N ASP A 204 14.54 4.55 12.89
CA ASP A 204 15.43 4.25 14.02
C ASP A 204 15.60 2.75 14.29
N LYS A 205 14.60 1.93 13.93
CA LYS A 205 14.64 0.47 14.13
C LYS A 205 15.46 -0.22 13.06
N LEU A 206 15.34 0.22 11.80
CA LEU A 206 16.07 -0.37 10.68
C LEU A 206 17.46 0.25 10.48
N ASP A 207 17.67 1.48 10.97
CA ASP A 207 18.85 2.29 10.67
C ASP A 207 18.99 2.59 9.17
N LEU A 208 17.86 2.92 8.54
CA LEU A 208 17.70 3.11 7.09
C LEU A 208 16.90 4.39 6.82
N LEU A 209 16.88 4.81 5.55
CA LEU A 209 16.06 5.92 5.08
C LEU A 209 14.87 5.41 4.28
N TRP A 210 13.72 6.03 4.49
CA TRP A 210 12.59 5.96 3.59
C TRP A 210 12.60 7.23 2.73
N VAL A 211 12.53 7.04 1.42
CA VAL A 211 12.58 8.11 0.42
C VAL A 211 11.27 8.09 -0.35
N LEU A 212 10.58 9.22 -0.39
CA LEU A 212 9.34 9.41 -1.11
C LEU A 212 9.62 10.14 -2.43
N SER A 213 8.93 9.76 -3.50
CA SER A 213 8.98 10.46 -4.79
C SER A 213 7.58 10.69 -5.31
N ASP A 214 7.27 11.95 -5.61
CA ASP A 214 5.96 12.38 -6.06
C ASP A 214 5.73 11.93 -7.52
N GLN A 215 6.75 12.09 -8.38
CA GLN A 215 6.64 11.74 -9.78
C GLN A 215 6.57 10.23 -9.96
N ASN A 216 7.29 9.47 -9.14
CA ASN A 216 7.24 8.02 -9.17
C ASN A 216 5.99 7.44 -8.50
N GLU A 217 5.31 8.19 -7.63
CA GLU A 217 4.20 7.70 -6.80
C GLU A 217 4.64 6.47 -5.98
N GLN A 218 5.85 6.53 -5.43
CA GLN A 218 6.52 5.39 -4.80
C GLN A 218 7.22 5.81 -3.51
N VAL A 219 7.38 4.84 -2.61
CA VAL A 219 8.28 4.94 -1.47
C VAL A 219 9.37 3.88 -1.55
N PHE A 220 10.60 4.28 -1.27
CA PHE A 220 11.81 3.45 -1.34
C PHE A 220 12.42 3.30 0.04
N LEU A 221 12.85 2.09 0.39
CA LEU A 221 13.67 1.83 1.56
C LEU A 221 15.14 1.73 1.13
N THR A 222 15.98 2.60 1.67
CA THR A 222 17.36 2.77 1.23
C THR A 222 18.36 2.79 2.38
N ASP A 223 19.64 2.67 2.05
CA ASP A 223 20.71 2.92 3.02
C ASP A 223 20.77 4.40 3.45
N LEU A 224 21.60 4.72 4.44
CA LEU A 224 21.71 6.09 4.93
C LEU A 224 22.33 7.06 3.91
N THR A 225 22.97 6.60 2.85
CA THR A 225 23.39 7.51 1.77
C THR A 225 22.24 7.83 0.81
N GLY A 226 21.15 7.06 0.90
CA GLY A 226 20.05 7.12 -0.03
C GLY A 226 20.36 6.48 -1.38
N THR A 227 21.51 5.84 -1.60
CA THR A 227 21.95 5.36 -2.93
C THR A 227 21.66 3.89 -3.19
N ILE A 228 21.55 3.06 -2.15
CA ILE A 228 21.24 1.64 -2.27
C ILE A 228 19.78 1.42 -1.90
N VAL A 229 18.96 1.03 -2.86
CA VAL A 229 17.56 0.64 -2.65
C VAL A 229 17.49 -0.83 -2.24
N TYR A 230 16.98 -1.09 -1.04
CA TYR A 230 16.69 -2.43 -0.55
C TYR A 230 15.34 -2.93 -1.06
N ASP A 231 14.34 -2.05 -1.01
CA ASP A 231 12.97 -2.37 -1.40
C ASP A 231 12.20 -1.11 -1.79
N TYR A 232 11.06 -1.26 -2.46
CA TYR A 232 10.18 -0.15 -2.79
C TYR A 232 8.74 -0.63 -3.02
N TRP A 233 7.80 0.28 -2.88
CA TRP A 233 6.36 0.02 -3.01
C TRP A 233 5.67 1.14 -3.79
N ASP A 234 4.68 0.76 -4.59
CA ASP A 234 3.78 1.71 -5.25
C ASP A 234 2.80 2.28 -4.23
N LEU A 235 2.47 3.55 -4.40
CA LEU A 235 1.48 4.23 -3.59
C LEU A 235 0.17 4.35 -4.37
N PRO A 236 -0.98 4.21 -3.68
CA PRO A 236 -2.29 4.36 -4.29
C PRO A 236 -2.68 5.84 -4.43
N VAL A 237 -1.72 6.76 -4.55
CA VAL A 237 -1.93 8.21 -4.51
C VAL A 237 -1.05 8.91 -5.53
N THR A 238 -1.56 10.01 -6.08
CA THR A 238 -0.80 10.93 -6.92
C THR A 238 -0.20 12.04 -6.06
N ASN A 239 0.90 12.66 -6.50
CA ASN A 239 1.76 13.61 -5.75
C ASN A 239 1.81 13.37 -4.23
N PRO A 240 2.31 12.21 -3.80
CA PRO A 240 2.65 12.03 -2.40
C PRO A 240 3.74 13.03 -1.99
N GLU A 241 3.44 13.78 -0.95
CA GLU A 241 4.29 14.81 -0.35
C GLU A 241 4.50 14.51 1.13
N GLY A 242 5.73 14.59 1.59
CA GLY A 242 6.06 14.33 2.99
C GLY A 242 5.83 12.88 3.45
N ILE A 243 6.72 12.41 4.31
CA ILE A 243 6.68 11.04 4.83
C ILE A 243 7.08 11.03 6.30
N ALA A 244 6.37 10.27 7.12
CA ALA A 244 6.70 10.09 8.52
C ALA A 244 6.56 8.63 8.95
N ILE A 245 7.35 8.23 9.95
CA ILE A 245 7.34 6.85 10.48
C ILE A 245 7.10 6.92 11.98
N ASN A 246 6.13 6.13 12.44
CA ASN A 246 5.91 5.89 13.85
C ASN A 246 6.21 4.42 14.18
N ASN A 247 7.39 4.19 14.77
CA ASN A 247 7.82 2.89 15.29
C ASN A 247 7.38 2.61 16.74
N ASN A 248 6.58 3.49 17.37
CA ASN A 248 6.12 3.33 18.75
C ASN A 248 4.80 2.55 18.86
N VAL A 249 4.18 2.22 17.74
CA VAL A 249 2.95 1.44 17.65
C VAL A 249 3.24 0.08 17.02
N ASP A 250 2.38 -0.90 17.30
CA ASP A 250 2.50 -2.26 16.79
C ASP A 250 1.17 -2.67 16.10
N PRO A 251 1.15 -2.86 14.77
CA PRO A 251 2.28 -2.72 13.85
C PRO A 251 2.77 -1.26 13.70
N PRO A 252 4.05 -1.02 13.35
CA PRO A 252 4.55 0.32 13.05
C PRO A 252 3.78 0.98 11.90
N MET A 253 3.67 2.30 11.96
CA MET A 253 2.91 3.08 10.98
C MET A 253 3.82 3.91 10.07
N LEU A 254 3.41 4.05 8.82
CA LEU A 254 3.95 4.96 7.82
C LEU A 254 2.86 5.96 7.44
N TYR A 255 3.19 7.25 7.42
CA TYR A 255 2.26 8.32 7.06
C TYR A 255 2.78 9.05 5.83
N ILE A 256 1.86 9.44 4.95
CA ILE A 256 2.14 10.19 3.73
C ILE A 256 1.10 11.32 3.63
N ALA A 257 1.53 12.53 3.31
CA ALA A 257 0.63 13.62 2.92
C ALA A 257 0.57 13.72 1.38
N THR A 258 -0.32 14.55 0.84
CA THR A 258 -0.44 14.70 -0.61
C THR A 258 -0.73 16.15 -0.98
N ASP A 259 -0.04 16.68 -2.00
CA ASP A 259 -0.32 18.01 -2.54
C ASP A 259 -1.27 17.96 -3.76
N PRO A 260 -2.50 18.48 -3.64
CA PRO A 260 -3.48 18.48 -4.73
C PRO A 260 -3.11 19.37 -5.93
N SER A 261 -1.99 20.10 -5.90
CA SER A 261 -1.66 21.16 -6.87
C SER A 261 -1.03 20.67 -8.19
N ALA A 262 -1.08 19.37 -8.50
CA ALA A 262 -0.56 18.84 -9.78
C ALA A 262 -1.14 19.59 -11.00
N PRO A 263 -0.29 20.10 -11.91
CA PRO A 263 -0.72 20.75 -13.14
C PRO A 263 -1.52 19.85 -14.10
N SER A 264 -1.48 18.52 -13.93
CA SER A 264 -1.99 17.55 -14.91
C SER A 264 -2.77 16.36 -14.35
N GLY A 265 -3.12 16.36 -13.05
CA GLY A 265 -3.84 15.26 -12.39
C GLY A 265 -5.34 15.53 -12.18
N PRO A 266 -6.15 14.49 -11.86
CA PRO A 266 -7.48 14.73 -11.31
C PRO A 266 -7.35 15.60 -10.05
N GLN A 267 -8.22 16.59 -9.86
CA GLN A 267 -8.27 17.35 -8.61
C GLN A 267 -8.67 16.41 -7.47
N TYR A 268 -7.71 16.01 -6.64
CA TYR A 268 -7.98 15.36 -5.38
C TYR A 268 -7.85 16.39 -4.24
N VAL A 269 -8.34 16.04 -3.05
CA VAL A 269 -8.22 16.88 -1.85
C VAL A 269 -6.89 16.58 -1.16
N PRO A 270 -6.27 17.54 -0.47
CA PRO A 270 -5.08 17.26 0.33
C PRO A 270 -5.44 16.26 1.44
N LEU A 271 -4.67 15.18 1.53
CA LEU A 271 -4.88 14.09 2.48
C LEU A 271 -3.67 13.90 3.39
N ILE A 272 -3.94 13.26 4.54
CA ILE A 272 -2.96 12.43 5.24
C ILE A 272 -3.47 10.99 5.17
N LEU A 273 -2.60 10.09 4.74
CA LEU A 273 -2.84 8.66 4.71
C LEU A 273 -1.95 7.97 5.75
N GLY A 274 -2.52 7.00 6.45
CA GLY A 274 -1.77 6.12 7.34
C GLY A 274 -1.76 4.70 6.79
N PHE A 275 -0.60 4.05 6.81
CA PHE A 275 -0.35 2.69 6.34
C PHE A 275 0.30 1.88 7.46
N ASN A 276 0.06 0.57 7.47
CA ASN A 276 1.00 -0.32 8.15
C ASN A 276 2.35 -0.16 7.42
N LYS A 277 3.40 0.17 8.17
CA LYS A 277 4.74 0.28 7.59
C LYS A 277 5.13 -1.09 7.02
N PRO A 278 5.45 -1.19 5.72
CA PRO A 278 5.74 -2.48 5.12
C PRO A 278 7.07 -3.04 5.64
N GLU A 279 7.15 -4.36 5.74
CA GLU A 279 8.38 -5.05 6.13
C GLU A 279 9.35 -5.11 4.96
N ASN A 280 10.65 -4.92 5.22
CA ASN A 280 11.68 -5.11 4.20
C ASN A 280 11.58 -6.51 3.59
N GLY A 281 11.51 -6.58 2.27
CA GLY A 281 11.37 -7.82 1.50
C GLY A 281 9.93 -8.10 1.06
N THR A 282 8.97 -7.25 1.42
CA THR A 282 7.58 -7.37 0.98
C THR A 282 7.28 -6.60 -0.30
N GLY A 283 8.12 -5.63 -0.65
CA GLY A 283 7.99 -4.85 -1.88
C GLY A 283 8.63 -5.55 -3.08
N TYR A 284 8.95 -4.74 -4.08
CA TYR A 284 9.41 -5.21 -5.39
C TYR A 284 10.83 -5.77 -5.43
N ASN A 285 11.59 -5.79 -4.31
CA ASN A 285 12.87 -6.47 -4.11
C ASN A 285 13.87 -6.48 -5.29
N GLY A 286 15.05 -5.91 -5.10
CA GLY A 286 16.17 -6.09 -6.02
C GLY A 286 16.17 -5.10 -7.17
N TRP A 287 16.21 -3.82 -6.83
CA TRP A 287 16.45 -2.73 -7.76
C TRP A 287 17.69 -3.02 -8.63
N ASP A 288 17.47 -3.27 -9.92
CA ASP A 288 18.57 -3.35 -10.90
C ASP A 288 18.77 -1.97 -11.51
N HIS A 289 19.80 -1.26 -11.05
CA HIS A 289 20.20 0.05 -11.56
C HIS A 289 20.41 0.10 -13.08
N LYS A 290 20.57 -1.05 -13.76
CA LYS A 290 20.71 -1.14 -15.23
C LYS A 290 19.39 -1.30 -15.97
N HIS A 291 18.35 -1.71 -15.27
CA HIS A 291 17.02 -1.92 -15.81
C HIS A 291 16.02 -1.15 -14.95
N LEU A 292 16.10 0.18 -15.04
CA LEU A 292 14.98 1.04 -14.65
C LEU A 292 13.72 0.40 -15.22
N PRO A 293 12.69 0.10 -14.41
CA PRO A 293 11.40 -0.28 -14.96
C PRO A 293 11.07 0.73 -16.05
N LYS A 294 10.94 0.26 -17.30
CA LYS A 294 10.38 1.12 -18.33
C LYS A 294 9.01 1.46 -17.80
N TYR A 295 8.87 2.71 -17.36
CA TYR A 295 7.69 3.26 -16.73
C TYR A 295 6.48 2.57 -17.34
N VAL A 296 5.80 1.75 -16.54
CA VAL A 296 4.48 1.29 -16.95
C VAL A 296 3.69 2.60 -16.95
N THR A 297 3.43 3.14 -18.13
CA THR A 297 2.72 4.42 -18.31
C THR A 297 1.28 4.37 -17.80
N ASP A 298 0.89 3.24 -17.19
CA ASP A 298 -0.29 3.06 -16.38
C ASP A 298 0.19 2.49 -15.05
N PRO A 299 0.11 3.23 -13.92
CA PRO A 299 0.25 2.61 -12.62
C PRO A 299 -0.73 1.43 -12.57
N PRO A 300 -0.36 0.28 -11.96
CA PRO A 300 -1.29 -0.83 -11.83
C PRO A 300 -2.60 -0.28 -11.24
N PRO A 301 -3.76 -0.55 -11.87
CA PRO A 301 -5.03 0.00 -11.41
C PRO A 301 -5.20 -0.42 -9.97
N CYS A 302 -5.11 0.55 -9.08
CA CYS A 302 -5.23 0.27 -7.68
C CYS A 302 -6.72 0.05 -7.40
N HIS A 303 -7.07 -1.22 -7.14
CA HIS A 303 -8.44 -1.64 -6.96
C HIS A 303 -9.01 -0.98 -5.70
N GLY A 304 -9.81 0.08 -5.89
CA GLY A 304 -10.54 0.74 -4.79
C GLY A 304 -10.00 2.09 -4.35
N CYS A 305 -8.82 2.55 -4.78
CA CYS A 305 -8.31 3.85 -4.30
C CYS A 305 -9.17 5.00 -4.79
N HIS A 306 -9.70 4.90 -6.02
CA HIS A 306 -10.66 5.89 -6.50
C HIS A 306 -11.89 5.99 -5.58
N ASP A 307 -12.34 4.87 -5.02
CA ASP A 307 -13.45 4.86 -4.06
C ASP A 307 -13.05 5.49 -2.73
N VAL A 308 -11.84 5.20 -2.22
CA VAL A 308 -11.28 5.89 -1.03
C VAL A 308 -11.23 7.40 -1.22
N PHE A 309 -10.70 7.85 -2.36
CA PHE A 309 -10.58 9.28 -2.67
C PHE A 309 -11.93 9.94 -2.83
N LYS A 310 -12.81 9.33 -3.62
CA LYS A 310 -14.15 9.82 -3.84
C LYS A 310 -14.92 9.90 -2.53
N GLU A 311 -14.78 8.91 -1.66
CA GLU A 311 -15.45 8.91 -0.37
C GLU A 311 -14.82 9.92 0.61
N ALA A 312 -13.50 10.03 0.68
CA ALA A 312 -12.83 11.07 1.48
C ALA A 312 -13.22 12.49 1.01
N TYR A 313 -13.49 12.64 -0.29
CA TYR A 313 -14.04 13.85 -0.87
C TYR A 313 -15.51 14.07 -0.48
N GLU A 314 -16.36 13.03 -0.59
CA GLU A 314 -17.82 13.10 -0.37
C GLU A 314 -18.22 13.17 1.12
N ASN A 315 -17.48 12.52 2.03
CA ASN A 315 -17.83 12.42 3.45
C ASN A 315 -17.41 13.62 4.31
N GLY A 316 -16.73 14.61 3.72
CA GLY A 316 -16.37 15.86 4.38
C GLY A 316 -15.22 15.77 5.39
N PHE A 317 -14.76 16.94 5.84
CA PHE A 317 -13.45 17.22 6.44
C PHE A 317 -13.17 16.66 7.85
N GLU A 318 -14.05 15.84 8.43
CA GLU A 318 -13.94 15.43 9.85
C GLU A 318 -13.73 13.93 10.09
N LYS A 319 -13.98 13.07 9.09
CA LYS A 319 -13.92 11.61 9.28
C LYS A 319 -12.67 11.01 8.65
N ALA A 320 -12.02 10.12 9.40
CA ALA A 320 -11.06 9.19 8.81
C ALA A 320 -11.86 8.10 8.08
N TYR A 321 -11.47 7.84 6.85
CA TYR A 321 -11.92 6.67 6.09
C TYR A 321 -11.05 5.48 6.46
N TYR A 322 -11.60 4.27 6.55
CA TYR A 322 -10.84 3.05 6.78
C TYR A 322 -10.99 2.08 5.61
N TRP A 323 -9.88 1.54 5.12
CA TRP A 323 -9.88 0.65 3.95
C TRP A 323 -10.57 -0.69 4.22
N GLU A 324 -10.36 -1.26 5.40
CA GLU A 324 -10.94 -2.54 5.81
C GLU A 324 -12.47 -2.56 5.73
N SER A 325 -13.13 -1.42 5.97
CA SER A 325 -14.60 -1.37 5.94
C SER A 325 -15.19 -1.51 4.54
N HIS A 326 -14.39 -1.33 3.49
CA HIS A 326 -14.84 -1.33 2.09
C HIS A 326 -14.37 -2.55 1.32
N PHE A 327 -13.29 -3.18 1.76
CA PHE A 327 -12.73 -4.38 1.16
C PHE A 327 -12.54 -5.48 2.20
N PRO A 328 -13.63 -6.00 2.81
CA PRO A 328 -13.55 -7.12 3.76
C PRO A 328 -12.93 -8.37 3.11
N GLU A 329 -12.98 -8.44 1.78
CA GLU A 329 -12.35 -9.49 0.98
C GLU A 329 -10.82 -9.49 1.11
N ALA A 330 -10.20 -8.33 1.35
CA ALA A 330 -8.75 -8.18 1.56
C ALA A 330 -8.28 -8.81 2.88
N GLU A 331 -9.10 -8.76 3.94
CA GLU A 331 -8.84 -9.51 5.18
C GLU A 331 -9.14 -11.01 5.02
N SER A 332 -10.12 -11.36 4.19
CA SER A 332 -10.72 -12.70 4.16
C SER A 332 -9.97 -13.76 3.34
N THR A 333 -8.86 -13.44 2.68
CA THR A 333 -8.03 -14.49 2.04
C THR A 333 -7.20 -15.24 3.08
N ASN A 334 -7.86 -15.65 4.16
CA ASN A 334 -7.42 -16.75 4.99
C ASN A 334 -7.25 -17.94 4.05
N VAL A 335 -5.99 -18.26 3.74
CA VAL A 335 -5.60 -19.34 2.82
C VAL A 335 -6.32 -20.65 3.18
N GLY A 336 -6.74 -20.81 4.45
CA GLY A 336 -7.64 -21.86 4.91
C GLY A 336 -9.01 -21.90 4.22
N GLU A 337 -9.70 -20.78 4.02
CA GLU A 337 -11.01 -20.75 3.36
C GLU A 337 -10.90 -21.02 1.86
N ILE A 338 -9.86 -20.48 1.19
CA ILE A 338 -9.56 -20.82 -0.21
C ILE A 338 -9.17 -22.29 -0.34
N LEU A 339 -8.36 -22.83 0.58
CA LEU A 339 -8.06 -24.27 0.60
C LEU A 339 -9.34 -25.09 0.80
N VAL A 340 -10.26 -24.66 1.66
CA VAL A 340 -11.54 -25.37 1.86
C VAL A 340 -12.40 -25.29 0.60
N LEU A 341 -12.57 -24.11 0.00
CA LEU A 341 -13.34 -23.92 -1.23
C LEU A 341 -12.76 -24.62 -2.45
N VAL A 342 -11.44 -24.79 -2.53
CA VAL A 342 -10.78 -25.50 -3.65
C VAL A 342 -10.68 -27.00 -3.38
N LEU A 343 -10.32 -27.42 -2.15
CA LEU A 343 -10.13 -28.82 -1.82
C LEU A 343 -11.44 -29.58 -1.56
N VAL A 344 -12.52 -28.92 -1.11
CA VAL A 344 -13.81 -29.58 -0.91
C VAL A 344 -14.42 -30.05 -2.24
N PRO A 345 -14.47 -29.24 -3.32
CA PRO A 345 -14.93 -29.70 -4.63
C PRO A 345 -14.00 -30.73 -5.26
N ILE A 346 -12.67 -30.63 -5.08
CA ILE A 346 -11.72 -31.63 -5.59
C ILE A 346 -11.89 -32.96 -4.85
N GLY A 347 -12.10 -32.93 -3.53
CA GLY A 347 -12.44 -34.09 -2.72
C GLY A 347 -13.76 -34.73 -3.16
N SER A 348 -14.77 -33.90 -3.44
CA SER A 348 -16.09 -34.32 -3.94
C SER A 348 -16.02 -34.93 -5.34
N SER A 349 -15.24 -34.35 -6.24
CA SER A 349 -15.03 -34.82 -7.61
C SER A 349 -14.23 -36.13 -7.63
N CYS A 350 -13.25 -36.26 -6.73
CA CYS A 350 -12.51 -37.51 -6.53
C CYS A 350 -13.39 -38.62 -5.94
N LEU A 351 -14.32 -38.29 -5.04
CA LEU A 351 -15.32 -39.22 -4.51
C LEU A 351 -16.29 -39.71 -5.60
N LEU A 352 -16.76 -38.81 -6.49
CA LEU A 352 -17.59 -39.17 -7.65
C LEU A 352 -16.86 -40.12 -8.61
N LEU A 353 -15.59 -39.88 -8.91
CA LEU A 353 -14.75 -40.77 -9.72
C LEU A 353 -14.56 -42.14 -9.07
N ILE A 354 -14.34 -42.20 -7.75
CA ILE A 354 -14.25 -43.46 -7.01
C ILE A 354 -15.57 -44.21 -7.06
N PHE A 355 -16.70 -43.53 -6.86
CA PHE A 355 -18.03 -44.12 -6.93
C PHE A 355 -18.31 -44.69 -8.32
N LEU A 356 -17.93 -43.98 -9.37
CA LEU A 356 -18.08 -44.42 -10.75
C LEU A 356 -17.23 -45.66 -11.05
N VAL A 357 -15.99 -45.72 -10.55
CA VAL A 357 -15.13 -46.92 -10.65
C VAL A 357 -15.71 -48.10 -9.87
N ILE A 358 -16.27 -47.88 -8.68
CA ILE A 358 -16.96 -48.91 -7.89
C ILE A 358 -18.19 -49.43 -8.66
N CYS A 359 -19.01 -48.54 -9.22
CA CYS A 359 -20.18 -48.90 -10.02
C CYS A 359 -19.78 -49.69 -11.28
N VAL A 360 -18.73 -49.26 -12.00
CA VAL A 360 -18.23 -49.96 -13.18
C VAL A 360 -17.67 -51.33 -12.81
N THR A 361 -16.87 -51.43 -11.74
CA THR A 361 -16.32 -52.72 -11.29
C THR A 361 -17.42 -53.66 -10.80
N PHE A 362 -18.44 -53.15 -10.09
CA PHE A 362 -19.60 -53.93 -9.68
C PHE A 362 -20.43 -54.40 -10.88
N ALA A 363 -20.66 -53.54 -11.86
CA ALA A 363 -21.35 -53.87 -13.12
C ALA A 363 -20.58 -54.95 -13.91
N VAL A 364 -19.26 -54.84 -14.02
CA VAL A 364 -18.40 -55.86 -14.64
C VAL A 364 -18.45 -57.19 -13.88
N LYS A 365 -18.48 -57.16 -12.54
CA LYS A 365 -18.58 -58.36 -11.69
C LYS A 365 -19.95 -59.03 -11.82
N LEU A 366 -21.03 -58.26 -11.89
CA LEU A 366 -22.38 -58.75 -12.19
C LEU A 366 -22.47 -59.36 -13.59
N ARG A 367 -21.86 -58.73 -14.61
CA ARG A 367 -21.79 -59.28 -15.98
C ARG A 367 -21.02 -60.60 -16.03
N LYS A 368 -19.92 -60.72 -15.27
CA LYS A 368 -19.16 -61.97 -15.15
C LYS A 368 -19.93 -63.07 -14.41
N ARG A 369 -20.75 -62.73 -13.41
CA ARG A 369 -21.66 -63.68 -12.74
C ARG A 369 -22.75 -64.18 -13.68
N ARG A 370 -23.35 -63.31 -14.50
CA ARG A 370 -24.33 -63.74 -15.53
C ARG A 370 -23.73 -64.66 -16.61
N ARG A 371 -22.43 -64.57 -16.89
CA ARG A 371 -21.74 -65.48 -17.84
C ARG A 371 -21.31 -66.82 -17.23
N LYS A 372 -21.28 -66.95 -15.91
CA LYS A 372 -21.01 -68.22 -15.23
C LYS A 372 -22.34 -68.89 -14.87
N GLY A 373 -22.93 -69.54 -15.86
CA GLY A 373 -23.91 -70.62 -15.74
C GLY A 373 -25.10 -70.34 -14.82
N LEU A 374 -26.20 -69.85 -15.38
CA LEU A 374 -27.49 -70.40 -14.94
C LEU A 374 -27.58 -71.83 -15.48
N PRO A 375 -27.99 -72.81 -14.66
CA PRO A 375 -28.34 -74.13 -15.17
C PRO A 375 -29.46 -73.98 -16.20
N VAL A 376 -29.29 -74.69 -17.31
CA VAL A 376 -30.26 -74.82 -18.39
C VAL A 376 -31.57 -75.35 -17.78
N ALA A 377 -32.58 -74.48 -17.69
CA ALA A 377 -33.95 -74.90 -17.44
C ALA A 377 -34.53 -75.36 -18.78
N GLN A 378 -35.11 -76.55 -18.78
CA GLN A 378 -35.85 -77.13 -19.90
C GLN A 378 -36.93 -76.17 -20.39
N GLU A 379 -37.08 -76.14 -21.71
CA GLU A 379 -38.16 -75.47 -22.43
C GLU A 379 -39.52 -76.08 -22.04
N ASP A 380 -40.46 -75.22 -21.66
CA ASP A 380 -41.89 -75.52 -21.62
C ASP A 380 -42.54 -74.58 -22.65
N PRO A 381 -43.14 -75.11 -23.74
CA PRO A 381 -43.81 -74.31 -24.74
C PRO A 381 -45.28 -74.18 -24.33
N ASP A 382 -45.70 -72.99 -23.93
CA ASP A 382 -47.07 -72.47 -24.13
C ASP A 382 -47.25 -71.18 -23.32
N MET A 383 -47.40 -70.05 -24.02
CA MET A 383 -48.51 -69.11 -23.81
C MET A 383 -48.35 -67.89 -24.73
N GLU A 384 -49.27 -67.84 -25.69
CA GLU A 384 -49.66 -66.69 -26.49
C GLU A 384 -50.43 -65.65 -25.65
N ASN A 385 -50.68 -64.49 -26.29
CA ASN A 385 -51.68 -63.46 -25.97
C ASN A 385 -51.31 -62.46 -24.87
N GLU A 386 -51.65 -61.17 -24.93
CA GLU A 386 -52.32 -60.27 -25.89
C GLU A 386 -52.20 -58.84 -25.31
N LEU A 387 -52.74 -57.84 -26.04
CA LEU A 387 -53.00 -56.43 -25.64
C LEU A 387 -51.84 -55.49 -25.96
N THR A 388 -51.80 -54.73 -27.05
CA THR A 388 -52.80 -54.00 -27.87
C THR A 388 -53.49 -52.81 -27.17
N PHE A 389 -53.39 -51.66 -27.87
CA PHE A 389 -54.32 -50.52 -28.01
C PHE A 389 -54.00 -49.16 -27.35
N MET A 390 -53.72 -48.20 -28.26
CA MET A 390 -54.22 -46.81 -28.40
C MET A 390 -53.90 -45.74 -27.35
N GLY A 391 -53.78 -44.46 -27.67
CA GLY A 391 -54.03 -43.63 -28.87
C GLY A 391 -53.43 -42.25 -28.58
N GLU A 392 -53.10 -41.42 -29.58
CA GLU A 392 -53.90 -40.21 -29.95
C GLU A 392 -54.10 -39.23 -28.78
N GLU A 393 -53.73 -37.96 -28.81
CA GLU A 393 -53.78 -36.97 -29.88
C GLU A 393 -53.02 -35.71 -29.42
N ASN A 394 -52.37 -35.05 -30.38
CA ASN A 394 -52.05 -33.62 -30.36
C ASN A 394 -53.35 -32.87 -30.71
N PRO A 395 -53.58 -31.59 -30.38
CA PRO A 395 -52.96 -30.56 -31.22
C PRO A 395 -52.77 -29.17 -30.56
N GLU A 396 -52.09 -28.28 -31.32
CA GLU A 396 -52.41 -26.86 -31.55
C GLU A 396 -52.66 -25.93 -30.33
N SER A 397 -52.20 -24.69 -30.26
CA SER A 397 -51.67 -23.74 -31.24
C SER A 397 -51.47 -22.38 -30.52
N LEU A 398 -50.76 -21.47 -31.20
CA LEU A 398 -51.15 -20.06 -31.42
C LEU A 398 -50.73 -18.95 -30.41
N LEU A 399 -50.26 -17.87 -31.06
CA LEU A 399 -50.14 -16.43 -30.70
C LEU A 399 -48.80 -15.99 -30.06
N ASP A 400 -47.95 -15.26 -30.79
CA ASP A 400 -48.00 -13.84 -31.23
C ASP A 400 -47.50 -12.92 -30.08
N GLU A 401 -46.31 -12.35 -30.23
CA GLU A 401 -45.95 -11.01 -30.79
C GLU A 401 -45.84 -9.94 -29.68
N ASP A 402 -44.71 -9.24 -29.74
CA ASP A 402 -44.44 -7.83 -29.43
C ASP A 402 -44.90 -7.23 -28.09
N ASP A 403 -43.94 -6.76 -27.29
CA ASP A 403 -43.66 -5.33 -27.12
C ASP A 403 -42.51 -5.06 -26.11
N LEU A 404 -41.69 -4.06 -26.46
CA LEU A 404 -40.84 -3.18 -25.62
C LEU A 404 -39.52 -3.68 -25.01
#